data_AF-A0A5C3KA55-F1
#
_entry.id   AF-A0A5C3KA55-F1
#
_cell.length_a   1.000
_cell.length_b   1.000
_cell.length_c   1.000
_cell.angle_alpha   90.00
_cell.angle_beta   90.00
_cell.angle_gamma   90.00
#
_symmetry.space_group_name_H-M   'P 1'
#
loop_
_entity.id
_entity.type
_entity.pdbx_description
1 polymer ?
#
loop_
_entity_poly.entity_id
_entity_poly.type
_entity_poly.pdbx_seq_one_letter_code
_entity_poly.pdbx_strand_id
1 'polypeptide(L)'
;CLKRHGLSRPGATQSQSLPYSEALHHVLIALCCAASTRPFDMILDKWYQAEVEMLWPGTKLPHPVTVSRDLKRLYAGMSTTISNFFIVRFC
;
A
#
# COMPACT_ATOMS: atom_id res chain seq x y z
N CYS A 1 7.90 25.74 0.45
CA CYS A 1 6.78 25.22 1.28
C CYS A 1 7.19 24.07 2.19
N LEU A 2 7.86 23.00 1.73
CA LEU A 2 8.21 21.82 2.56
C LEU A 2 9.14 22.10 3.76
N LYS A 3 10.13 22.98 3.62
CA LYS A 3 11.09 23.32 4.71
C LYS A 3 10.47 24.02 5.92
N ARG A 4 9.35 24.76 5.77
CA ARG A 4 8.70 25.46 6.89
C ARG A 4 7.95 24.51 7.84
N HIS A 5 7.70 23.27 7.42
CA HIS A 5 6.99 22.27 8.22
C HIS A 5 7.92 21.23 8.87
N GLY A 6 9.25 21.41 8.83
CA GLY A 6 10.21 20.47 9.41
C GLY A 6 10.26 19.10 8.72
N LEU A 7 9.55 18.92 7.61
CA LEU A 7 9.53 17.67 6.86
C LEU A 7 10.67 17.68 5.85
N SER A 8 11.76 16.99 6.20
CA SER A 8 12.77 16.61 5.22
C SER A 8 12.20 15.53 4.30
N ARG A 9 12.43 15.67 2.99
CA ARG A 9 12.17 14.58 2.04
C ARG A 9 13.01 13.39 2.52
N PRO A 10 12.41 12.21 2.79
CA PRO A 10 13.21 11.06 3.18
C PRO A 10 14.29 10.86 2.12
N GLY A 11 15.55 10.95 2.54
CA GLY A 11 16.68 10.65 1.69
C GLY A 11 16.48 9.26 1.10
N ALA A 12 16.79 9.09 -0.18
CA ALA A 12 16.60 7.86 -0.94
C ALA A 12 16.92 6.65 -0.05
N THR A 13 15.87 5.97 0.40
CA THR A 13 16.01 4.84 1.30
C THR A 13 16.75 3.77 0.52
N GLN A 14 17.90 3.37 1.06
CA GLN A 14 18.76 2.33 0.52
C GLN A 14 17.91 1.13 0.09
N SER A 15 18.26 0.54 -1.06
CA SER A 15 17.63 -0.65 -1.64
C SER A 15 17.85 -1.87 -0.76
N GLN A 16 17.20 -1.91 0.40
CA GLN A 16 17.04 -3.13 1.17
C GLN A 16 15.99 -3.94 0.44
N SER A 17 16.39 -5.09 -0.11
CA SER A 17 15.46 -6.06 -0.69
C SER A 17 14.54 -6.53 0.42
N LEU A 18 13.31 -6.01 0.47
CA LEU A 18 12.29 -6.47 1.40
C LEU A 18 11.98 -7.93 1.07
N PRO A 19 12.10 -8.86 2.03
CA PRO A 19 11.71 -10.24 1.79
C PRO A 19 10.22 -10.31 1.43
N TYR A 20 9.88 -11.19 0.49
CA TYR A 20 8.49 -11.36 0.10
C TYR A 20 7.64 -11.80 1.29
N SER A 21 6.51 -11.13 1.48
CA SER A 21 5.45 -11.49 2.41
C SER A 21 4.11 -11.23 1.75
N GLU A 22 3.21 -12.19 1.80
CA GLU A 22 1.87 -12.11 1.20
C GLU A 22 1.09 -10.89 1.71
N ALA A 23 1.14 -10.64 3.03
CA ALA A 23 0.49 -9.48 3.63
C ALA A 23 1.08 -8.16 3.11
N LEU A 24 2.40 -8.04 3.00
CA LEU A 24 3.05 -6.86 2.44
C LEU A 24 2.70 -6.66 0.96
N HIS A 25 2.63 -7.75 0.19
CA HIS A 25 2.22 -7.71 -1.20
C HIS A 25 0.80 -7.14 -1.35
N HIS A 26 -0.16 -7.58 -0.54
CA HIS A 26 -1.54 -7.03 -0.56
C HIS A 26 -1.57 -5.54 -0.21
N VAL A 27 -0.77 -5.11 0.78
CA VAL A 27 -0.69 -3.69 1.17
C VAL A 27 -0.12 -2.84 0.04
N LEU A 28 0.93 -3.32 -0.64
CA LEU A 28 1.53 -2.63 -1.78
C LEU A 28 0.55 -2.49 -2.95
N ILE A 29 -0.23 -3.53 -3.23
CA ILE A 29 -1.31 -3.46 -4.23
C ILE A 29 -2.32 -2.37 -3.85
N ALA A 30 -2.78 -2.36 -2.61
CA ALA A 30 -3.74 -1.36 -2.14
C ALA A 30 -3.18 0.08 -2.24
N LEU A 31 -1.90 0.28 -1.90
CA LEU A 31 -1.19 1.55 -2.05
C LEU A 31 -1.08 1.97 -3.52
N CYS A 32 -0.73 1.06 -4.42
CA CYS A 32 -0.69 1.32 -5.86
C CYS A 32 -2.07 1.75 -6.39
N CYS A 33 -3.13 1.06 -5.99
CA CYS A 33 -4.51 1.42 -6.32
C CYS A 33 -4.86 2.83 -5.83
N ALA A 34 -4.51 3.16 -4.58
CA ALA A 34 -4.76 4.48 -4.00
C ALA A 34 -3.96 5.59 -4.70
N ALA A 35 -2.68 5.35 -4.96
CA ALA A 35 -1.77 6.34 -5.55
C ALA A 35 -2.09 6.66 -7.01
N SER A 36 -2.59 5.68 -7.77
CA SER A 36 -2.88 5.82 -9.20
C SER A 36 -4.37 5.84 -9.52
N THR A 37 -5.23 5.98 -8.50
CA THR A 37 -6.70 5.97 -8.61
C THR A 37 -7.22 4.78 -9.44
N ARG A 38 -6.67 3.59 -9.21
CA ARG A 38 -7.03 2.37 -9.94
C ARG A 38 -8.00 1.51 -9.12
N PRO A 39 -8.98 0.85 -9.76
CA PRO A 39 -9.80 -0.14 -9.09
C PRO A 39 -8.96 -1.36 -8.70
N PHE A 40 -9.38 -2.08 -7.67
CA PHE A 40 -8.73 -3.33 -7.24
C PHE A 40 -8.83 -4.44 -8.31
N ASP A 41 -9.74 -4.30 -9.27
CA ASP A 41 -9.88 -5.23 -10.41
C ASP A 41 -8.63 -5.26 -11.30
N MET A 42 -7.69 -4.33 -11.14
CA MET A 42 -6.36 -4.39 -11.78
C MET A 42 -5.64 -5.73 -11.52
N ILE A 43 -5.90 -6.39 -10.39
CA ILE A 43 -5.31 -7.68 -10.06
C ILE A 43 -5.79 -8.81 -11.00
N LEU A 44 -6.98 -8.64 -11.58
CA LEU A 44 -7.55 -9.57 -12.57
C LEU A 44 -7.05 -9.29 -13.99
N ASP A 45 -6.30 -8.20 -14.20
CA ASP A 45 -5.75 -7.90 -15.52
C ASP A 45 -4.67 -8.91 -15.90
N LYS A 46 -4.76 -9.44 -17.12
CA LYS A 46 -3.86 -10.48 -17.62
C LYS A 46 -2.40 -10.03 -17.66
N TRP A 47 -2.15 -8.73 -17.88
CA TRP A 47 -0.78 -8.21 -17.96
C TRP A 47 -0.18 -8.03 -16.58
N TYR A 48 -0.98 -7.59 -15.61
CA TYR A 48 -0.58 -7.57 -14.21
C TYR A 48 -0.24 -8.99 -13.70
N GLN A 49 -1.08 -9.97 -14.03
CA GLN A 49 -0.82 -11.37 -13.68
C GLN A 49 0.46 -11.91 -14.31
N ALA A 50 0.68 -11.62 -15.59
CA ALA A 50 1.89 -12.02 -16.30
C ALA A 50 3.16 -11.35 -15.73
N GLU A 51 3.06 -10.07 -15.34
CA GLU A 51 4.16 -9.35 -14.69
C GLU A 51 4.52 -9.99 -13.34
N VAL A 52 3.52 -10.30 -12.52
CA VAL A 52 3.74 -10.94 -11.21
C VAL A 52 4.31 -12.35 -11.38
N GLU A 53 3.82 -13.14 -12.32
CA GLU A 53 4.36 -14.49 -12.60
C GLU A 53 5.80 -14.43 -13.14
N MET A 54 6.12 -13.45 -13.99
CA MET A 54 7.47 -13.24 -14.51
C MET A 54 8.46 -12.86 -13.40
N LEU A 55 8.04 -12.04 -12.44
CA LEU A 55 8.88 -11.58 -11.34
C LEU A 55 8.97 -12.62 -10.21
N TRP A 56 7.89 -13.34 -9.93
CA TRP A 56 7.83 -14.33 -8.87
C TRP A 56 6.86 -15.48 -9.24
N PRO A 57 7.37 -16.59 -9.80
CA PRO A 57 6.53 -17.67 -10.29
C PRO A 57 5.83 -18.41 -9.15
N GLY A 58 4.55 -18.73 -9.33
CA GLY A 58 3.74 -19.43 -8.32
C GLY A 58 3.14 -18.52 -7.25
N THR A 59 3.18 -17.20 -7.45
CA THR A 59 2.49 -16.24 -6.58
C THR A 59 0.98 -16.43 -6.68
N LYS A 60 0.31 -16.67 -5.54
CA LYS A 60 -1.15 -16.64 -5.49
C LYS A 60 -1.62 -15.20 -5.37
N LEU A 61 -2.21 -14.68 -6.42
CA LEU A 61 -2.76 -13.33 -6.40
C LEU A 61 -4.03 -13.28 -5.54
N PRO A 62 -4.19 -12.24 -4.70
CA PRO A 62 -5.40 -12.06 -3.92
C PRO A 62 -6.58 -11.71 -4.82
N HIS A 63 -7.77 -12.13 -4.40
CA HIS A 63 -9.00 -11.62 -4.99
C HIS A 63 -9.15 -10.10 -4.67
N PRO A 64 -9.68 -9.26 -5.57
CA PRO A 64 -9.87 -7.82 -5.32
C PRO A 64 -10.62 -7.49 -4.02
N VAL A 65 -11.61 -8.33 -3.68
CA VAL A 65 -12.37 -8.22 -2.44
C VAL A 65 -11.49 -8.46 -1.20
N THR A 66 -10.51 -9.35 -1.28
CA THR A 66 -9.55 -9.61 -0.19
C THR A 66 -8.71 -8.37 0.06
N VAL A 67 -8.17 -7.74 -0.98
CA VAL A 67 -7.40 -6.49 -0.86
C VAL A 67 -8.25 -5.38 -0.25
N SER A 68 -9.52 -5.24 -0.65
CA SER A 68 -10.43 -4.27 -0.04
C SER A 68 -10.67 -4.54 1.45
N ARG A 69 -10.85 -5.80 1.86
CA ARG A 69 -11.01 -6.18 3.28
C ARG A 69 -9.75 -5.91 4.08
N ASP A 70 -8.59 -6.26 3.54
CA ASP A 70 -7.30 -6.06 4.19
C ASP A 70 -7.02 -4.56 4.37
N LEU A 71 -7.34 -3.75 3.36
CA LEU A 71 -7.27 -2.30 3.47
C LEU A 71 -8.21 -1.73 4.54
N LYS A 72 -9.45 -2.23 4.63
CA LYS A 72 -10.40 -1.82 5.68
C LYS A 72 -9.90 -2.20 7.07
N ARG A 73 -9.28 -3.37 7.24
CA ARG A 73 -8.68 -3.81 8.51
C ARG A 73 -7.49 -2.93 8.90
N LEU A 74 -6.62 -2.63 7.94
CA LEU A 74 -5.50 -1.69 8.14
C LEU A 74 -6.00 -0.32 8.54
N TYR A 75 -7.02 0.20 7.84
CA TYR A 75 -7.62 1.48 8.18
C TYR A 75 -8.25 1.44 9.58
N ALA A 76 -9.01 0.40 9.93
CA ALA A 76 -9.60 0.28 11.27
C ALA A 76 -8.54 0.29 12.37
N GLY A 77 -7.43 -0.44 12.20
CA GLY A 77 -6.32 -0.48 13.15
C GLY A 77 -5.55 0.84 13.25
N MET A 78 -5.41 1.57 12.14
CA MET A 78 -4.70 2.86 12.10
C MET A 78 -5.61 4.07 12.36
N SER A 79 -6.93 3.89 12.33
CA SER A 79 -7.91 4.97 12.44
C SER A 79 -7.75 5.74 13.74
N THR A 80 -7.48 5.04 14.84
CA THR A 80 -7.21 5.65 16.16
C THR A 80 -5.98 6.54 16.13
N THR A 81 -4.89 6.10 15.50
CA THR A 81 -3.65 6.87 15.33
C THR A 81 -3.87 8.10 14.45
N ILE A 82 -4.61 7.95 13.35
CA ILE A 82 -4.92 9.03 12.41
C ILE A 82 -5.85 10.05 13.08
N SER A 83 -6.91 9.61 13.76
CA SER A 83 -7.82 10.48 14.51
C SER A 83 -7.09 11.27 15.59
N ASN A 84 -6.18 10.64 16.34
CA ASN A 84 -5.35 11.33 17.33
C ASN A 84 -4.45 12.40 16.71
N PHE A 85 -3.87 12.12 15.53
CA PHE A 85 -3.06 13.10 14.80
C PHE A 85 -3.88 14.34 14.37
N PHE A 86 -5.12 14.13 13.93
CA PHE A 86 -6.02 15.25 13.57
C PHE A 86 -6.51 16.01 14.80
N ILE A 87 -6.76 15.34 15.93
CA ILE A 87 -7.16 16.00 17.19
C ILE A 87 -6.05 16.93 17.71
N VAL A 88 -4.80 16.46 17.74
CA VAL A 88 -3.64 17.24 18.26
C VAL A 88 -3.31 18.46 17.39
N ARG A 89 -3.80 18.52 16.15
CA ARG A 89 -3.46 19.57 15.17
C ARG A 89 -4.56 20.64 15.01
N PHE A 90 -5.72 20.44 15.62
CA PHE A 90 -6.86 21.38 15.60
C PHE A 90 -7.21 21.95 17.00
N CYS A 91 -6.40 21.67 18.02
CA CYS A 91 -6.39 22.40 19.29
C CYS A 91 -5.14 23.27 19.37
#